data_AF-A0A8H7IIX8-F1
#
_entry.id   AF-A0A8H7IIX8-F1
#
_cell.length_a   1.000
_cell.length_b   1.000
_cell.length_c   1.000
_cell.angle_alpha   90.00
_cell.angle_beta   90.00
_cell.angle_gamma   90.00
#
_symmetry.space_group_name_H-M   'P 1'
#
loop_
_entity.id
_entity.type
_entity.pdbx_description
1 polymer ?
#
loop_
_entity_poly.entity_id
_entity_poly.type
_entity_poly.pdbx_seq_one_letter_code
_entity_poly.pdbx_strand_id
1 'polypeptide(L)'
;MSTNGTSEQKFLASPKTLAVGRCTRITAESICSSTLIVIVYSGGQPKAGVDHGPIHLVNAGLEDQLAGLGWKVKFDGHHQFEEIDAQNDTPLGILKRPRLVSQVCEAVAKVVGDHARKGELPLTLGGDHSLAMGTISGVLSAYPEACVVWVDAHADINTPSTSTSGNIHGMPLSFLLGIAGEVPRVESGPQPFEWIKPILRPDRLVYIGLRDVDNGEKQILREHGIRAYSMHEVDRYGIGRVVELALAYVNPTEIAQSI
;
A
#
# COMPACT_ATOMS: atom_id res chain seq x y z
N MET A 1 -41.44 -50.87 -14.21
CA MET A 1 -42.38 -49.77 -14.48
C MET A 1 -42.64 -49.07 -13.16
N SER A 2 -41.93 -47.97 -12.91
CA SER A 2 -42.45 -46.59 -12.99
C SER A 2 -43.28 -46.23 -11.75
N THR A 3 -42.65 -45.69 -10.70
CA THR A 3 -42.58 -44.25 -10.34
C THR A 3 -43.91 -43.66 -9.84
N ASN A 4 -43.95 -43.20 -8.59
CA ASN A 4 -44.17 -41.79 -8.22
C ASN A 4 -44.31 -41.64 -6.70
N GLY A 5 -43.31 -41.02 -6.08
CA GLY A 5 -43.31 -40.59 -4.70
C GLY A 5 -42.34 -39.42 -4.56
N THR A 6 -42.82 -38.22 -4.83
CA THR A 6 -42.08 -36.96 -4.69
C THR A 6 -41.92 -36.63 -3.21
N SER A 7 -40.71 -36.83 -2.67
CA SER A 7 -40.29 -36.25 -1.40
C SER A 7 -39.59 -34.92 -1.67
N GLU A 8 -40.27 -33.81 -1.41
CA GLU A 8 -39.63 -32.50 -1.33
C GLU A 8 -38.74 -32.44 -0.08
N GLN A 9 -37.43 -32.53 -0.26
CA GLN A 9 -36.47 -32.15 0.77
C GLN A 9 -36.41 -30.63 0.88
N LYS A 10 -37.00 -30.09 1.95
CA LYS A 10 -36.75 -28.72 2.41
C LYS A 10 -35.29 -28.57 2.82
N PHE A 11 -34.46 -28.03 1.93
CA PHE A 11 -33.18 -27.44 2.30
C PHE A 11 -33.44 -26.11 3.00
N LEU A 12 -33.35 -26.11 4.33
CA LEU A 12 -33.24 -24.90 5.14
C LEU A 12 -31.89 -24.24 4.85
N ALA A 13 -31.86 -23.31 3.91
CA ALA A 13 -30.75 -22.39 3.75
C ALA A 13 -30.74 -21.44 4.96
N SER A 14 -29.74 -21.57 5.83
CA SER A 14 -29.46 -20.59 6.87
C SER A 14 -28.94 -19.29 6.22
N PRO A 15 -29.41 -18.11 6.63
CA PRO A 15 -28.89 -16.85 6.12
C PRO A 15 -27.53 -16.59 6.77
N LYS A 16 -26.45 -17.07 6.14
CA LYS A 16 -25.13 -16.47 6.35
C LYS A 16 -25.09 -15.18 5.55
N THR A 17 -25.58 -14.11 6.18
CA THR A 17 -25.33 -12.74 5.75
C THR A 17 -23.83 -12.48 5.92
N LEU A 18 -23.05 -12.88 4.92
CA LEU A 18 -21.68 -12.43 4.77
C LEU A 18 -21.78 -10.99 4.27
N ALA A 19 -21.55 -10.03 5.16
CA ALA A 19 -21.33 -8.64 4.80
C ALA A 19 -20.00 -8.55 4.03
N VAL A 20 -20.03 -8.96 2.77
CA VAL A 20 -18.98 -8.65 1.79
C VAL A 20 -19.22 -7.21 1.40
N GLY A 21 -18.32 -6.32 1.83
CA GLY A 21 -18.25 -4.95 1.36
C GLY A 21 -18.07 -4.98 -0.16
N ARG A 22 -19.19 -4.91 -0.87
CA ARG A 22 -19.24 -4.70 -2.30
C ARG A 22 -18.59 -3.35 -2.57
N CYS A 23 -17.40 -3.34 -3.17
CA CYS A 23 -17.05 -2.28 -4.10
C CYS A 23 -17.85 -2.52 -5.40
N THR A 24 -19.19 -2.58 -5.29
CA THR A 24 -20.04 -2.33 -6.44
C THR A 24 -19.77 -0.91 -6.86
N ARG A 25 -19.67 -0.67 -8.18
CA ARG A 25 -19.81 0.64 -8.85
C ARG A 25 -20.12 1.77 -7.88
N ILE A 26 -19.33 2.85 -7.88
CA ILE A 26 -19.70 4.13 -7.28
C ILE A 26 -21.03 4.57 -7.92
N THR A 27 -22.14 4.04 -7.43
CA THR A 27 -23.50 4.50 -7.66
C THR A 27 -23.72 5.58 -6.64
N ALA A 28 -24.29 6.70 -7.07
CA ALA A 28 -24.38 7.99 -6.38
C ALA A 28 -25.10 8.00 -5.00
N GLU A 29 -25.30 6.86 -4.34
CA GLU A 29 -26.09 6.71 -3.12
C GLU A 29 -25.30 6.18 -1.90
N SER A 30 -24.04 5.74 -2.04
CA SER A 30 -23.17 5.48 -0.89
C SER A 30 -22.27 6.69 -0.62
N ILE A 31 -22.49 7.40 0.50
CA ILE A 31 -21.55 8.43 0.95
C ILE A 31 -20.22 7.73 1.23
N CYS A 32 -19.22 7.97 0.39
CA CYS A 32 -17.89 7.44 0.61
C CYS A 32 -17.26 8.16 1.81
N SER A 33 -16.89 7.39 2.83
CA SER A 33 -16.22 7.89 4.03
C SER A 33 -14.71 7.66 3.90
N SER A 34 -13.94 8.73 3.97
CA SER A 34 -12.47 8.66 3.99
C SER A 34 -11.94 9.21 5.31
N THR A 35 -10.89 8.59 5.82
CA THR A 35 -10.16 9.11 6.97
C THR A 35 -8.84 9.69 6.49
N LEU A 36 -8.66 10.98 6.69
CA LEU A 36 -7.44 11.71 6.38
C LEU A 36 -6.43 11.52 7.52
N ILE A 37 -5.32 10.86 7.22
CA ILE A 37 -4.23 10.54 8.16
C ILE A 37 -3.00 11.33 7.72
N VAL A 38 -2.53 12.26 8.56
CA VAL A 38 -1.35 13.06 8.26
C VAL A 38 -0.14 12.48 8.97
N ILE A 39 0.93 12.18 8.23
CA ILE A 39 2.16 11.57 8.75
C ILE A 39 3.36 12.43 8.39
N VAL A 40 3.91 13.11 9.38
CA VAL A 40 5.07 14.00 9.24
C VAL A 40 6.34 13.17 9.40
N TYR A 41 7.01 12.83 8.30
CA TYR A 41 8.13 11.88 8.34
C TYR A 41 9.14 12.03 7.19
N SER A 42 10.45 11.97 7.48
CA SER A 42 11.51 12.00 6.45
C SER A 42 12.61 10.94 6.68
N GLY A 43 12.38 9.97 7.57
CA GLY A 43 13.41 9.05 8.04
C GLY A 43 13.89 8.00 7.02
N GLY A 44 13.17 7.79 5.91
CA GLY A 44 13.56 6.86 4.86
C GLY A 44 14.62 7.39 3.90
N GLN A 45 14.93 8.70 3.92
CA GLN A 45 15.82 9.37 2.96
C GLN A 45 16.50 10.63 3.53
N PRO A 46 17.62 11.13 2.97
CA PRO A 46 18.49 12.08 3.68
C PRO A 46 18.01 13.55 3.72
N LYS A 47 17.01 13.93 2.93
CA LYS A 47 16.55 15.32 2.80
C LYS A 47 15.42 15.63 3.79
N ALA A 48 15.54 16.74 4.51
CA ALA A 48 14.37 17.31 5.18
C ALA A 48 13.41 17.95 4.15
N GLY A 49 12.20 18.28 4.61
CA GLY A 49 11.22 19.06 3.86
C GLY A 49 10.02 18.25 3.36
N VAL A 50 10.20 16.95 3.09
CA VAL A 50 9.09 16.06 2.72
C VAL A 50 8.09 15.89 3.88
N ASP A 51 8.58 16.04 5.12
CA ASP A 51 7.80 16.06 6.36
C ASP A 51 6.86 17.27 6.45
N HIS A 52 7.13 18.38 5.74
CA HIS A 52 6.21 19.53 5.67
C HIS A 52 5.06 19.33 4.67
N GLY A 53 5.23 18.45 3.69
CA GLY A 53 4.28 18.23 2.59
C GLY A 53 2.84 17.96 3.05
N PRO A 54 2.62 17.03 3.99
CA PRO A 54 1.27 16.75 4.51
C PRO A 54 0.56 17.97 5.10
N ILE A 55 1.27 18.77 5.89
CA ILE A 55 0.71 19.98 6.52
C ILE A 55 0.37 21.01 5.45
N HIS A 56 1.21 21.18 4.44
CA HIS A 56 0.93 22.08 3.33
C HIS A 56 -0.31 21.67 2.53
N LEU A 57 -0.53 20.37 2.30
CA LEU A 57 -1.73 19.86 1.62
C LEU A 57 -3.00 20.13 2.43
N VAL A 58 -2.97 19.91 3.74
CA VAL A 58 -4.10 20.25 4.63
C VAL A 58 -4.37 21.75 4.60
N ASN A 59 -3.35 22.58 4.75
CA ASN A 59 -3.49 24.05 4.73
C ASN A 59 -3.95 24.59 3.38
N ALA A 60 -3.72 23.87 2.29
CA ALA A 60 -4.23 24.18 0.96
C ALA A 60 -5.72 23.80 0.77
N GLY A 61 -6.39 23.31 1.82
CA GLY A 61 -7.82 23.00 1.81
C GLY A 61 -8.16 21.65 1.20
N LEU A 62 -7.27 20.64 1.30
CA LEU A 62 -7.55 19.30 0.77
C LEU A 62 -8.85 18.70 1.34
N GLU A 63 -9.10 18.89 2.64
CA GLU A 63 -10.31 18.42 3.31
C GLU A 63 -11.57 19.06 2.70
N ASP A 64 -11.56 20.37 2.50
CA ASP A 64 -12.67 21.12 1.90
C ASP A 64 -12.89 20.70 0.44
N GLN A 65 -11.82 20.46 -0.32
CA GLN A 65 -11.92 19.99 -1.71
C GLN A 65 -12.54 18.60 -1.80
N LEU A 66 -12.14 17.67 -0.93
CA LEU A 66 -12.74 16.34 -0.85
C LEU A 66 -14.21 16.40 -0.41
N ALA A 67 -14.53 17.23 0.58
CA ALA A 67 -15.91 17.48 0.99
C ALA A 67 -16.75 18.07 -0.15
N GLY A 68 -16.18 18.97 -0.95
CA GLY A 68 -16.80 19.53 -2.16
C GLY A 68 -17.09 18.50 -3.25
N LEU A 69 -16.38 17.37 -3.26
CA LEU A 69 -16.65 16.21 -4.12
C LEU A 69 -17.69 15.25 -3.53
N GLY A 70 -18.27 15.55 -2.36
CA GLY A 70 -19.28 14.73 -1.70
C GLY A 70 -18.72 13.66 -0.75
N TRP A 71 -17.43 13.68 -0.43
CA TRP A 71 -16.84 12.76 0.54
C TRP A 71 -17.12 13.19 1.97
N LYS A 72 -17.39 12.22 2.85
CA LYS A 72 -17.32 12.46 4.29
C LYS A 72 -15.88 12.24 4.74
N VAL A 73 -15.16 13.33 4.96
CA VAL A 73 -13.77 13.29 5.43
C VAL A 73 -13.74 13.36 6.96
N LYS A 74 -13.02 12.43 7.58
CA LYS A 74 -12.68 12.48 9.00
C LYS A 74 -11.19 12.76 9.13
N PHE A 75 -10.82 13.84 9.81
CA PHE A 75 -9.44 14.11 10.15
C PHE A 75 -9.01 13.30 11.39
N ASP A 76 -7.96 12.47 11.25
CA ASP A 76 -7.41 11.65 12.34
C ASP A 76 -6.13 12.26 12.97
N GLY A 77 -5.93 13.56 12.80
CA GLY A 77 -4.84 14.30 13.44
C GLY A 77 -3.50 14.21 12.70
N HIS A 78 -2.50 14.88 13.28
CA HIS A 78 -1.13 14.88 12.83
C HIS A 78 -0.33 13.83 13.62
N HIS A 79 0.08 12.76 12.94
CA HIS A 79 0.92 11.71 13.51
C HIS A 79 2.39 12.08 13.27
N GLN A 80 3.03 12.60 14.32
CA GLN A 80 4.45 12.99 14.31
C GLN A 80 5.36 11.92 14.93
N PHE A 81 4.78 10.95 15.64
CA PHE A 81 5.47 9.83 16.30
C PHE A 81 6.70 10.26 17.13
N GLU A 82 6.64 11.43 17.77
CA GLU A 82 7.76 12.04 18.51
C GLU A 82 8.26 11.19 19.69
N GLU A 83 7.43 10.28 20.19
CA GLU A 83 7.78 9.32 21.25
C GLU A 83 8.76 8.23 20.78
N ILE A 84 8.92 8.06 19.46
CA ILE A 84 9.86 7.11 18.87
C ILE A 84 11.27 7.71 18.95
N ASP A 85 12.06 7.18 19.88
CA ASP A 85 13.43 7.63 20.08
C ASP A 85 14.31 7.27 18.87
N ALA A 86 14.71 8.30 18.13
CA ALA A 86 15.66 8.20 17.03
C ALA A 86 17.12 8.35 17.49
N GLN A 87 17.38 8.61 18.77
CA GLN A 87 18.73 8.80 19.27
C GLN A 87 19.51 7.49 19.12
N ASN A 88 20.61 7.58 18.37
CA ASN A 88 21.55 6.49 18.11
C ASN A 88 21.01 5.32 17.25
N ASP A 89 20.19 5.60 16.22
CA ASP A 89 19.83 4.59 15.21
C ASP A 89 21.00 4.29 14.24
N THR A 90 21.92 3.46 14.73
CA THR A 90 23.11 3.05 13.99
C THR A 90 22.74 2.23 12.76
N PRO A 91 23.32 2.49 11.57
CA PRO A 91 23.03 1.70 10.37
C PRO A 91 23.15 0.19 10.57
N LEU A 92 22.28 -0.58 9.92
CA LEU A 92 22.33 -2.04 9.88
C LEU A 92 22.75 -2.50 8.48
N GLY A 93 24.01 -2.89 8.34
CA GLY A 93 24.61 -3.07 7.02
C GLY A 93 24.56 -1.75 6.24
N ILE A 94 23.94 -1.75 5.06
CA ILE A 94 23.75 -0.53 4.26
C ILE A 94 22.55 0.31 4.72
N LEU A 95 21.62 -0.26 5.49
CA LEU A 95 20.36 0.39 5.83
C LEU A 95 20.57 1.56 6.79
N LYS A 96 20.14 2.75 6.39
CA LYS A 96 20.22 3.98 7.19
C LYS A 96 18.93 4.18 7.98
N ARG A 97 19.07 4.46 9.28
CA ARG A 97 17.94 4.65 10.21
C ARG A 97 16.91 3.50 10.21
N PRO A 98 17.33 2.22 10.24
CA PRO A 98 16.42 1.09 10.10
C PRO A 98 15.43 0.95 11.27
N ARG A 99 15.83 1.28 12.51
CA ARG A 99 14.95 1.15 13.68
C ARG A 99 13.86 2.20 13.62
N LEU A 100 14.22 3.45 13.34
CA LEU A 100 13.28 4.55 13.20
C LEU A 100 12.27 4.29 12.08
N VAL A 101 12.73 3.89 10.89
CA VAL A 101 11.84 3.55 9.76
C VAL A 101 10.90 2.41 10.13
N SER A 102 11.43 1.34 10.73
CA SER A 102 10.61 0.21 11.14
C SER A 102 9.53 0.61 12.14
N GLN A 103 9.87 1.32 13.22
CA GLN A 103 8.93 1.65 14.29
C GLN A 103 7.85 2.64 13.82
N VAL A 104 8.22 3.64 13.02
CA VAL A 104 7.25 4.56 12.42
C VAL A 104 6.30 3.79 11.51
N CYS A 105 6.83 2.98 10.59
CA CYS A 105 5.98 2.21 9.66
C CYS A 105 5.07 1.21 10.38
N GLU A 106 5.51 0.61 11.48
CA GLU A 106 4.67 -0.27 12.32
C GLU A 106 3.51 0.51 12.94
N ALA A 107 3.78 1.70 13.48
CA ALA A 107 2.75 2.57 14.02
C ALA A 107 1.76 3.03 12.94
N VAL A 108 2.25 3.37 11.75
CA VAL A 108 1.41 3.67 10.57
C VAL A 108 0.52 2.47 10.21
N ALA A 109 1.08 1.25 10.15
CA ALA A 109 0.32 0.04 9.85
C ALA A 109 -0.83 -0.18 10.83
N LYS A 110 -0.60 0.11 12.11
CA LYS A 110 -1.65 0.03 13.14
C LYS A 110 -2.76 1.05 12.89
N VAL A 111 -2.43 2.32 12.70
CA VAL A 111 -3.42 3.40 12.45
C VAL A 111 -4.22 3.12 11.17
N VAL A 112 -3.54 2.85 10.06
CA VAL A 112 -4.18 2.57 8.77
C VAL A 112 -5.04 1.31 8.85
N GLY A 113 -4.55 0.24 9.47
CA GLY A 113 -5.31 -0.99 9.66
C GLY A 113 -6.54 -0.81 10.55
N ASP A 114 -6.46 0.02 11.59
CA ASP A 114 -7.59 0.33 12.47
C ASP A 114 -8.72 1.06 11.72
N HIS A 115 -8.40 1.93 10.76
CA HIS A 115 -9.39 2.57 9.89
C HIS A 115 -9.91 1.65 8.79
N ALA A 116 -9.02 0.91 8.12
CA ALA A 116 -9.41 -0.04 7.08
C ALA A 116 -10.37 -1.10 7.61
N ARG A 117 -10.16 -1.64 8.83
CA ARG A 117 -11.07 -2.60 9.48
C ARG A 117 -12.46 -2.05 9.79
N LYS A 118 -12.62 -0.72 9.87
CA LYS A 118 -13.91 -0.05 10.05
C LYS A 118 -14.65 0.17 8.72
N GLY A 119 -14.05 -0.22 7.60
CA GLY A 119 -14.60 0.05 6.27
C GLY A 119 -14.42 1.50 5.81
N GLU A 120 -13.55 2.26 6.48
CA GLU A 120 -13.18 3.61 6.07
C GLU A 120 -12.05 3.54 5.04
N LEU A 121 -12.04 4.43 4.05
CA LEU A 121 -10.90 4.58 3.12
C LEU A 121 -9.79 5.40 3.79
N PRO A 122 -8.63 4.82 4.15
CA PRO A 122 -7.54 5.58 4.74
C PRO A 122 -6.83 6.38 3.64
N LEU A 123 -6.88 7.70 3.71
CA LEU A 123 -6.09 8.60 2.86
C LEU A 123 -4.90 9.10 3.66
N THR A 124 -3.73 8.51 3.40
CA THR A 124 -2.49 8.86 4.10
C THR A 124 -1.73 9.94 3.33
N LEU A 125 -1.52 11.09 3.98
CA LEU A 125 -0.57 12.10 3.52
C LEU A 125 0.75 11.85 4.22
N GLY A 126 1.66 11.20 3.51
CA GLY A 126 2.98 10.87 4.02
C GLY A 126 4.02 11.95 3.75
N GLY A 127 5.16 11.76 4.39
CA GLY A 127 6.41 12.21 3.82
C GLY A 127 6.99 11.15 2.87
N ASP A 128 8.21 10.65 3.11
CA ASP A 128 8.86 9.76 2.14
C ASP A 128 8.19 8.38 1.95
N HIS A 129 8.53 7.70 0.85
CA HIS A 129 7.84 6.49 0.40
C HIS A 129 8.07 5.25 1.26
N SER A 130 9.00 5.27 2.23
CA SER A 130 9.15 4.14 3.17
C SER A 130 7.88 3.89 3.97
N LEU A 131 7.05 4.93 4.19
CA LEU A 131 5.74 4.83 4.83
C LEU A 131 4.80 3.83 4.13
N ALA A 132 5.03 3.51 2.85
CA ALA A 132 4.27 2.50 2.14
C ALA A 132 4.34 1.12 2.79
N MET A 133 5.45 0.78 3.48
CA MET A 133 5.51 -0.43 4.30
C MET A 133 4.40 -0.45 5.35
N GLY A 134 4.15 0.70 5.98
CA GLY A 134 3.08 0.85 6.97
C GLY A 134 1.70 0.85 6.34
N THR A 135 1.46 1.72 5.36
CA THR A 135 0.12 1.89 4.77
C THR A 135 -0.37 0.61 4.09
N ILE A 136 0.47 -0.04 3.29
CA ILE A 136 0.11 -1.28 2.59
C ILE A 136 -0.09 -2.42 3.59
N SER A 137 0.79 -2.60 4.58
CA SER A 137 0.59 -3.61 5.63
C SER A 137 -0.73 -3.39 6.39
N GLY A 138 -1.06 -2.14 6.71
CA GLY A 138 -2.31 -1.78 7.37
C GLY A 138 -3.53 -2.16 6.55
N VAL A 139 -3.56 -1.80 5.26
CA VAL A 139 -4.65 -2.15 4.34
C VAL A 139 -4.75 -3.67 4.15
N LEU A 140 -3.63 -4.36 3.87
CA LEU A 140 -3.60 -5.82 3.67
C LEU A 140 -4.01 -6.59 4.92
N SER A 141 -3.84 -6.02 6.13
CA SER A 141 -4.35 -6.63 7.37
C SER A 141 -5.87 -6.70 7.45
N ALA A 142 -6.58 -5.79 6.76
CA ALA A 142 -8.04 -5.75 6.67
C ALA A 142 -8.56 -6.38 5.37
N TYR A 143 -7.81 -6.22 4.27
CA TYR A 143 -8.15 -6.66 2.93
C TYR A 143 -6.99 -7.45 2.30
N PRO A 144 -6.76 -8.72 2.68
CA PRO A 144 -5.61 -9.50 2.20
C PRO A 144 -5.56 -9.73 0.68
N GLU A 145 -6.69 -9.56 -0.01
CA GLU A 145 -6.80 -9.66 -1.47
C GLU A 145 -6.72 -8.31 -2.19
N ALA A 146 -6.47 -7.21 -1.48
CA ALA A 146 -6.25 -5.91 -2.11
C ALA A 146 -5.02 -5.96 -3.03
N CYS A 147 -5.06 -5.16 -4.09
CA CYS A 147 -3.97 -4.99 -5.02
C CYS A 147 -3.31 -3.61 -4.88
N VAL A 148 -2.09 -3.50 -5.39
CA VAL A 148 -1.29 -2.28 -5.36
C VAL A 148 -1.04 -1.81 -6.79
N VAL A 149 -1.49 -0.59 -7.08
CA VAL A 149 -1.08 0.16 -8.26
C VAL A 149 -0.06 1.19 -7.80
N TRP A 150 1.20 0.97 -8.15
CA TRP A 150 2.32 1.84 -7.76
C TRP A 150 2.62 2.85 -8.86
N VAL A 151 2.32 4.12 -8.61
CA VAL A 151 2.52 5.20 -9.58
C VAL A 151 3.75 6.01 -9.16
N ASP A 152 4.90 5.73 -9.79
CA ASP A 152 6.17 6.35 -9.42
C ASP A 152 7.14 6.36 -10.62
N ALA A 153 8.16 7.22 -10.55
CA ALA A 153 9.31 7.19 -11.45
C ALA A 153 10.23 5.98 -11.19
N HIS A 154 10.29 5.53 -9.94
CA HIS A 154 11.16 4.47 -9.45
C HIS A 154 10.37 3.21 -9.09
N ALA A 155 11.05 2.07 -8.99
CA ALA A 155 10.40 0.83 -8.61
C ALA A 155 10.31 0.65 -7.09
N ASP A 156 11.14 1.34 -6.30
CA ASP A 156 11.13 1.27 -4.83
C ASP A 156 11.16 -0.17 -4.29
N ILE A 157 11.87 -1.04 -5.01
CA ILE A 157 11.90 -2.50 -4.80
C ILE A 157 13.33 -3.01 -4.60
N ASN A 158 14.30 -2.12 -4.39
CA ASN A 158 15.63 -2.55 -3.98
C ASN A 158 15.55 -3.35 -2.68
N THR A 159 16.41 -4.34 -2.56
CA THR A 159 16.75 -5.05 -1.33
C THR A 159 17.97 -4.37 -0.66
N PRO A 160 18.29 -4.67 0.61
CA PRO A 160 19.54 -4.24 1.22
C PRO A 160 20.79 -4.70 0.43
N SER A 161 20.71 -5.82 -0.31
CA SER A 161 21.82 -6.33 -1.12
C SER A 161 21.94 -5.70 -2.51
N THR A 162 20.88 -5.11 -3.04
CA THR A 162 20.87 -4.49 -4.39
C THR A 162 20.97 -2.97 -4.34
N SER A 163 20.57 -2.35 -3.23
CA SER A 163 20.68 -0.90 -3.04
C SER A 163 22.13 -0.44 -3.02
N THR A 164 22.38 0.72 -3.64
CA THR A 164 23.66 1.43 -3.56
C THR A 164 23.64 2.60 -2.58
N SER A 165 22.45 3.04 -2.14
CA SER A 165 22.26 4.25 -1.33
C SER A 165 22.04 3.98 0.15
N GLY A 166 21.45 2.83 0.49
CA GLY A 166 21.04 2.51 1.86
C GLY A 166 19.80 3.27 2.36
N ASN A 167 19.17 4.09 1.51
CA ASN A 167 17.97 4.83 1.85
C ASN A 167 16.74 3.91 1.70
N ILE A 168 16.00 3.69 2.79
CA ILE A 168 14.92 2.69 2.84
C ILE A 168 13.69 3.10 2.02
N HIS A 169 13.53 4.39 1.69
CA HIS A 169 12.41 4.83 0.83
C HIS A 169 12.39 4.16 -0.57
N GLY A 170 13.53 3.65 -1.06
CA GLY A 170 13.64 2.91 -2.31
C GLY A 170 13.55 1.39 -2.16
N MET A 171 13.14 0.90 -0.98
CA MET A 171 13.02 -0.52 -0.66
C MET A 171 11.63 -1.02 -0.20
N PRO A 172 10.58 -0.19 0.01
CA PRO A 172 9.37 -0.65 0.71
C PRO A 172 8.73 -1.88 0.09
N LEU A 173 8.72 -2.00 -1.25
CA LEU A 173 8.06 -3.12 -1.92
C LEU A 173 8.83 -4.43 -1.79
N SER A 174 10.16 -4.41 -1.63
CA SER A 174 10.91 -5.66 -1.42
C SER A 174 10.59 -6.29 -0.05
N PHE A 175 10.38 -5.46 0.98
CA PHE A 175 9.92 -5.92 2.29
C PHE A 175 8.50 -6.50 2.22
N LEU A 176 7.57 -5.79 1.57
CA LEU A 176 6.17 -6.20 1.47
C LEU A 176 5.96 -7.48 0.66
N LEU A 177 6.81 -7.73 -0.35
CA LEU A 177 6.82 -8.95 -1.15
C LEU A 177 7.55 -10.11 -0.47
N GLY A 178 8.25 -9.87 0.65
CA GLY A 178 9.05 -10.89 1.34
C GLY A 178 10.35 -11.26 0.62
N ILE A 179 10.86 -10.38 -0.25
CA ILE A 179 12.04 -10.61 -1.09
C ILE A 179 13.23 -9.74 -0.70
N ALA A 180 13.08 -8.90 0.34
CA ALA A 180 14.17 -8.08 0.88
C ALA A 180 15.41 -8.90 1.29
N GLY A 181 15.26 -10.20 1.54
CA GLY A 181 16.35 -11.05 2.02
C GLY A 181 16.68 -10.79 3.49
N GLU A 182 17.90 -11.13 3.91
CA GLU A 182 18.30 -10.99 5.30
C GLU A 182 18.62 -9.55 5.68
N VAL A 183 17.93 -9.05 6.70
CA VAL A 183 18.31 -7.81 7.41
C VAL A 183 19.21 -8.17 8.58
N PRO A 184 20.38 -7.50 8.76
CA PRO A 184 21.23 -7.74 9.91
C PRO A 184 20.48 -7.56 11.24
N ARG A 185 20.68 -8.50 12.18
CA ARG A 185 20.03 -8.48 13.49
C ARG A 185 20.66 -7.42 14.40
N VAL A 186 19.85 -6.88 15.31
CA VAL A 186 20.32 -6.03 16.41
C VAL A 186 20.64 -6.87 17.65
N GLU A 187 21.66 -6.46 18.41
CA GLU A 187 22.12 -7.18 19.62
C GLU A 187 21.07 -7.18 20.74
N SER A 188 20.30 -6.09 20.86
CA SER A 188 19.28 -5.92 21.90
C SER A 188 18.10 -5.11 21.39
N GLY A 189 16.91 -5.41 21.90
CA GLY A 189 15.66 -4.74 21.52
C GLY A 189 14.91 -5.46 20.40
N PRO A 190 13.77 -4.89 19.96
CA PRO A 190 12.98 -5.45 18.87
C PRO A 190 13.78 -5.42 17.56
N GLN A 191 13.69 -6.50 16.80
CA GLN A 191 14.34 -6.60 15.50
C GLN A 191 13.56 -5.75 14.48
N PRO A 192 14.22 -4.83 13.75
CA PRO A 192 13.56 -4.03 12.74
C PRO A 192 12.88 -4.89 11.67
N PHE A 193 11.72 -4.46 11.21
CA PHE A 193 10.94 -5.05 10.13
C PHE A 193 10.35 -6.45 10.39
N GLU A 194 10.60 -7.10 11.53
CA GLU A 194 10.00 -8.41 11.86
C GLU A 194 8.45 -8.37 11.98
N TRP A 195 7.87 -7.19 12.20
CA TRP A 195 6.42 -6.98 12.23
C TRP A 195 5.77 -7.06 10.84
N ILE A 196 6.56 -6.93 9.75
CA ILE A 196 6.05 -6.94 8.38
C ILE A 196 5.68 -8.38 8.00
N LYS A 197 4.41 -8.57 7.64
CA LYS A 197 3.93 -9.84 7.07
C LYS A 197 3.92 -9.71 5.55
N PRO A 198 4.66 -10.54 4.80
CA PRO A 198 4.73 -10.43 3.34
C PRO A 198 3.48 -11.00 2.68
N ILE A 199 2.37 -10.26 2.80
CA ILE A 199 1.05 -10.65 2.27
C ILE A 199 0.92 -10.22 0.80
N LEU A 200 1.65 -9.19 0.37
CA LEU A 200 1.59 -8.71 -1.01
C LEU A 200 2.16 -9.76 -1.95
N ARG A 201 1.39 -10.13 -2.96
CA ARG A 201 1.82 -11.07 -4.00
C ARG A 201 2.32 -10.32 -5.23
N PRO A 202 3.34 -10.82 -5.96
CA PRO A 202 3.82 -10.20 -7.19
C PRO A 202 2.74 -9.97 -8.25
N ASP A 203 1.77 -10.87 -8.37
CA ASP A 203 0.64 -10.78 -9.32
C ASP A 203 -0.44 -9.76 -8.91
N ARG A 204 -0.34 -9.22 -7.69
CA ARG A 204 -1.22 -8.16 -7.15
C ARG A 204 -0.54 -6.79 -7.13
N LEU A 205 0.63 -6.65 -7.74
CA LEU A 205 1.39 -5.41 -7.87
C LEU A 205 1.57 -5.03 -9.33
N VAL A 206 1.30 -3.77 -9.68
CA VAL A 206 1.57 -3.22 -11.00
C VAL A 206 2.13 -1.80 -10.91
N TYR A 207 3.13 -1.50 -11.73
CA TYR A 207 3.73 -0.17 -11.81
C TYR A 207 3.18 0.65 -12.98
N ILE A 208 3.08 1.96 -12.79
CA ILE A 208 2.80 2.95 -13.84
C ILE A 208 3.79 4.12 -13.68
N GLY A 209 4.47 4.49 -14.76
CA GLY A 209 5.29 5.71 -14.83
C GLY A 209 6.80 5.52 -14.62
N LEU A 210 7.27 4.27 -14.54
CA LEU A 210 8.70 3.96 -14.36
C LEU A 210 9.55 4.64 -15.44
N ARG A 211 10.62 5.29 -15.02
CA ARG A 211 11.60 5.94 -15.92
C ARG A 211 13.00 6.05 -15.33
N ASP A 212 13.15 5.79 -14.04
CA ASP A 212 14.43 5.75 -13.36
C ASP A 212 14.48 4.51 -12.46
N VAL A 213 15.08 3.43 -12.97
CA VAL A 213 15.03 2.11 -12.35
C VAL A 213 16.43 1.51 -12.34
N ASP A 214 16.89 1.13 -11.15
CA ASP A 214 18.21 0.54 -10.95
C ASP A 214 18.33 -0.82 -11.66
N ASN A 215 19.57 -1.25 -11.93
CA ASN A 215 19.78 -2.57 -12.54
C ASN A 215 19.31 -3.72 -11.63
N GLY A 216 19.48 -3.59 -10.30
CA GLY A 216 18.98 -4.55 -9.33
C GLY A 216 17.45 -4.63 -9.34
N GLU A 217 16.78 -3.48 -9.36
CA GLU A 217 15.32 -3.42 -9.48
C GLU A 217 14.81 -4.04 -10.79
N LYS A 218 15.44 -3.73 -11.93
CA LYS A 218 15.09 -4.35 -13.23
C LYS A 218 15.20 -5.88 -13.18
N GLN A 219 16.22 -6.39 -12.50
CA GLN A 219 16.40 -7.84 -12.32
C GLN A 219 15.26 -8.41 -11.47
N ILE A 220 14.97 -7.82 -10.31
CA ILE A 220 13.89 -8.23 -9.41
C ILE A 220 12.54 -8.24 -10.14
N LEU A 221 12.20 -7.18 -10.88
CA LEU A 221 10.95 -7.10 -11.64
C LEU A 221 10.80 -8.24 -12.64
N ARG A 222 11.90 -8.62 -13.32
CA ARG A 222 11.89 -9.73 -14.30
C ARG A 222 11.81 -11.09 -13.61
N GLU A 223 12.59 -11.30 -12.55
CA GLU A 223 12.65 -12.57 -11.80
C GLU A 223 11.29 -12.91 -11.17
N HIS A 224 10.59 -11.91 -10.65
CA HIS A 224 9.28 -12.09 -10.01
C HIS A 224 8.09 -11.88 -10.96
N GLY A 225 8.35 -11.59 -12.24
CA GLY A 225 7.30 -11.40 -13.25
C GLY A 225 6.34 -10.25 -12.95
N ILE A 226 6.80 -9.20 -12.26
CA ILE A 226 5.96 -8.09 -11.83
C ILE A 226 5.68 -7.17 -13.03
N ARG A 227 4.41 -6.85 -13.25
CA ARG A 227 4.00 -6.02 -14.38
C ARG A 227 4.39 -4.55 -14.15
N ALA A 228 5.01 -3.95 -15.15
CA ALA A 228 5.30 -2.53 -15.15
C ALA A 228 4.94 -1.89 -16.50
N TYR A 229 4.33 -0.71 -16.42
CA TYR A 229 4.11 0.19 -17.55
C TYR A 229 4.98 1.43 -17.31
N SER A 230 6.15 1.45 -17.96
CA SER A 230 7.06 2.59 -17.93
C SER A 230 6.48 3.78 -18.69
N MET A 231 7.18 4.91 -18.67
CA MET A 231 6.82 6.06 -19.51
C MET A 231 6.77 5.70 -21.01
N HIS A 232 7.53 4.69 -21.47
CA HIS A 232 7.44 4.22 -22.85
C HIS A 232 6.05 3.67 -23.17
N GLU A 233 5.45 2.88 -22.28
CA GLU A 233 4.10 2.36 -22.46
C GLU A 233 3.05 3.49 -22.36
N VAL A 234 3.27 4.47 -21.49
CA VAL A 234 2.41 5.65 -21.38
C VAL A 234 2.42 6.46 -22.67
N ASP A 235 3.58 6.75 -23.25
CA ASP A 235 3.72 7.49 -24.51
C ASP A 235 3.12 6.71 -25.70
N ARG A 236 3.27 5.39 -25.68
CA ARG A 236 2.80 4.51 -26.78
C ARG A 236 1.30 4.28 -26.78
N TYR A 237 0.69 4.06 -25.61
CA TYR A 237 -0.71 3.65 -25.50
C TYR A 237 -1.63 4.74 -24.95
N GLY A 238 -1.08 5.80 -24.36
CA GLY A 238 -1.83 6.82 -23.62
C GLY A 238 -2.20 6.35 -22.20
N ILE A 239 -2.27 7.31 -21.27
CA ILE A 239 -2.48 7.01 -19.83
C ILE A 239 -3.78 6.26 -19.55
N GLY A 240 -4.87 6.59 -20.26
CA GLY A 240 -6.16 5.91 -20.08
C GLY A 240 -6.06 4.40 -20.34
N ARG A 241 -5.44 4.02 -21.46
CA ARG A 241 -5.24 2.62 -21.81
C ARG A 241 -4.30 1.90 -20.85
N VAL A 242 -3.24 2.58 -20.38
CA VAL A 242 -2.31 2.01 -19.40
C VAL A 242 -3.02 1.70 -18.08
N VAL A 243 -3.88 2.59 -17.59
CA VAL A 243 -4.66 2.36 -16.37
C VAL A 243 -5.61 1.16 -16.53
N GLU A 244 -6.32 1.04 -17.66
CA GLU A 244 -7.17 -0.12 -17.96
C GLU A 244 -6.37 -1.43 -17.92
N LEU A 245 -5.21 -1.46 -18.59
CA LEU A 245 -4.33 -2.63 -18.65
C LEU A 245 -3.75 -2.98 -17.27
N ALA A 246 -3.43 -1.97 -16.45
CA ALA A 246 -2.94 -2.17 -15.10
C ALA A 246 -4.03 -2.79 -14.20
N LEU A 247 -5.24 -2.23 -14.19
CA LEU A 247 -6.37 -2.74 -13.43
C LEU A 247 -6.78 -4.15 -13.89
N ALA A 248 -6.78 -4.42 -15.19
CA ALA A 248 -7.06 -5.75 -15.73
C ALA A 248 -6.05 -6.80 -15.28
N TYR A 249 -4.79 -6.41 -15.11
CA TYR A 249 -3.75 -7.32 -14.64
C TYR A 249 -3.89 -7.66 -13.15
N VAL A 250 -4.02 -6.67 -12.28
CA VAL A 250 -4.07 -6.91 -10.82
C VAL A 250 -5.45 -7.33 -10.30
N ASN A 251 -6.50 -7.11 -11.09
CA ASN A 251 -7.88 -7.45 -10.75
C ASN A 251 -8.64 -8.08 -11.95
N PRO A 252 -8.21 -9.26 -12.41
CA PRO A 252 -8.75 -9.88 -13.64
C PRO A 252 -10.23 -10.31 -13.51
N THR A 253 -10.72 -10.53 -12.30
CA THR A 253 -12.07 -11.05 -12.03
C THR A 253 -13.19 -10.01 -12.13
N GLU A 254 -12.92 -8.71 -11.96
CA GLU A 254 -13.97 -7.67 -11.99
C GLU A 254 -14.21 -7.07 -13.38
N ILE A 255 -13.20 -7.06 -14.26
CA ILE A 255 -13.33 -6.46 -15.60
C ILE A 255 -14.09 -7.38 -16.57
N ALA A 256 -14.08 -8.69 -16.36
CA ALA A 256 -14.82 -9.65 -17.18
C ALA A 256 -16.36 -9.51 -17.10
N GLN A 257 -16.89 -8.68 -16.20
CA GLN A 257 -18.33 -8.42 -16.05
C GLN A 257 -18.77 -7.04 -16.54
N SER A 258 -17.86 -6.23 -17.09
CA SER A 258 -18.12 -4.84 -17.48
C SER A 258 -17.79 -4.51 -18.93
N ILE A 259 -17.53 -5.52 -19.76
CA ILE A 259 -17.42 -5.42 -21.23
C ILE A 259 -18.46 -6.33 -21.88
#